data_AF-A0A4R8H436-F1
#
_entry.id   AF-A0A4R8H436-F1
#
_cell.length_a   1.000
_cell.length_b   1.000
_cell.length_c   1.000
_cell.angle_alpha   90.00
_cell.angle_beta   90.00
_cell.angle_gamma   90.00
#
_symmetry.space_group_name_H-M   'P 1'
#
loop_
_entity.id
_entity.type
_entity.pdbx_description
1 polymer ?
#
loop_
_entity_poly.entity_id
_entity_poly.type
_entity_poly.pdbx_seq_one_letter_code
_entity_poly.pdbx_strand_id
1 'polypeptide(L)'
;MAKKRATKEIRLGIIGGGEIGRKLLEIFLQMNSIQVECISDINDDAPGIKLAKQEQIKTTSNMMEIVQDYSLDLILEVTGVNEVLQSVQDNKGENTELISSEGSYLIYNLIEEYNNFHNQLLTKVISHLDEVYHEIEDDSQNINQLLGQIQGITKNLNMLALNASIEAARATSNQGNGKGFAIVAEEVKNLSGRSSELVDNIEEINTDIRALNARITEVVQELKGDE
;
A
#
# COMPACT_ATOMS: atom_id res chain seq x y z
N MET A 1 -18.58 -28.35 -11.51
CA MET A 1 -17.47 -28.25 -10.54
C MET A 1 -16.16 -28.47 -11.28
N ALA A 2 -15.47 -27.39 -11.64
CA ALA A 2 -14.15 -27.49 -12.26
C ALA A 2 -13.13 -27.89 -11.18
N LYS A 3 -12.45 -29.04 -11.36
CA LYS A 3 -11.30 -29.41 -10.54
C LYS A 3 -10.29 -28.26 -10.62
N LYS A 4 -9.96 -27.63 -9.48
CA LYS A 4 -8.75 -26.83 -9.32
C LYS A 4 -7.58 -27.72 -9.77
N ARG A 5 -7.06 -27.47 -10.97
CA ARG A 5 -5.78 -28.05 -11.42
C ARG A 5 -4.76 -27.50 -10.43
N ALA A 6 -4.12 -28.35 -9.65
CA ALA A 6 -2.90 -27.95 -8.94
C ALA A 6 -1.98 -27.33 -9.99
N THR A 7 -1.60 -26.06 -9.83
CA THR A 7 -0.69 -25.37 -10.73
C THR A 7 0.62 -26.14 -10.70
N LYS A 8 0.90 -26.87 -11.78
CA LYS A 8 2.16 -27.59 -11.97
C LYS A 8 3.27 -26.55 -11.97
N GLU A 9 4.26 -26.74 -11.13
CA GLU A 9 5.50 -25.96 -11.14
C GLU A 9 6.24 -26.23 -12.47
N ILE A 10 6.57 -25.15 -13.19
CA ILE A 10 7.19 -25.23 -14.52
C ILE A 10 8.70 -25.19 -14.34
N ARG A 11 9.41 -26.22 -14.78
CA ARG A 11 10.88 -26.23 -14.80
C ARG A 11 11.38 -25.53 -16.06
N LEU A 12 12.12 -24.45 -15.85
CA LEU A 12 12.54 -23.51 -16.89
C LEU A 12 14.06 -23.54 -17.08
N GLY A 13 14.49 -23.65 -18.34
CA GLY A 13 15.85 -23.36 -18.78
C GLY A 13 15.91 -22.07 -19.60
N ILE A 14 16.90 -21.22 -19.37
CA ILE A 14 17.07 -19.94 -20.09
C ILE A 14 18.34 -20.01 -20.96
N ILE A 15 18.22 -19.71 -22.25
CA ILE A 15 19.35 -19.62 -23.18
C ILE A 15 19.56 -18.16 -23.56
N GLY A 16 20.61 -17.57 -22.99
CA GLY A 16 20.97 -16.16 -23.11
C GLY A 16 20.94 -15.47 -21.74
N GLY A 17 22.09 -15.02 -21.26
CA GLY A 17 22.29 -14.33 -19.99
C GLY A 17 22.55 -12.83 -20.14
N GLY A 18 22.26 -12.24 -21.30
CA GLY A 18 22.31 -10.79 -21.51
C GLY A 18 21.28 -10.02 -20.67
N GLU A 19 21.08 -8.73 -20.96
CA GLU A 19 20.20 -7.88 -20.14
C GLU A 19 18.75 -8.39 -20.05
N ILE A 20 18.16 -8.80 -21.17
CA ILE A 20 16.78 -9.36 -21.17
C ILE A 20 16.73 -10.66 -20.37
N GLY A 21 17.72 -11.54 -20.55
CA GLY A 21 17.83 -12.80 -19.81
C GLY A 21 17.96 -12.58 -18.30
N ARG A 22 18.77 -11.59 -17.88
CA ARG A 22 18.87 -11.19 -16.46
C ARG A 22 17.52 -10.71 -15.94
N LYS A 23 16.85 -9.79 -16.63
CA LYS A 23 15.58 -9.22 -16.15
C LYS A 23 14.47 -10.27 -16.08
N LEU A 24 14.38 -11.15 -17.08
CA LEU A 24 13.44 -12.26 -17.05
C LEU A 24 13.76 -13.25 -15.92
N LEU A 25 15.04 -13.51 -15.66
CA LEU A 25 15.47 -14.30 -14.51
C LEU A 25 15.00 -13.66 -13.17
N GLU A 26 15.21 -12.35 -12.98
CA GLU A 26 14.72 -11.62 -11.79
C GLU A 26 13.22 -11.79 -11.59
N ILE A 27 12.45 -11.61 -12.67
CA ILE A 27 10.99 -11.77 -12.66
C ILE A 27 10.61 -13.20 -12.26
N PHE A 28 11.21 -14.22 -12.87
CA PHE A 28 10.82 -15.61 -12.63
C PHE A 28 11.23 -16.11 -11.24
N LEU A 29 12.28 -15.57 -10.64
CA LEU A 29 12.68 -15.91 -9.26
C LEU A 29 11.65 -15.45 -8.22
N GLN A 30 10.85 -14.44 -8.54
CA GLN A 30 9.76 -13.98 -7.68
C GLN A 30 8.47 -14.80 -7.86
N MET A 31 8.43 -15.72 -8.84
CA MET A 31 7.23 -16.48 -9.18
C MET A 31 7.26 -17.90 -8.61
N ASN A 32 6.41 -18.19 -7.62
CA ASN A 32 6.26 -19.53 -7.02
C ASN A 32 5.83 -20.65 -8.00
N SER A 33 5.41 -20.32 -9.22
CA SER A 33 4.98 -21.30 -10.23
C SER A 33 6.07 -21.70 -11.21
N ILE A 34 7.24 -21.06 -11.15
CA ILE A 34 8.35 -21.29 -12.07
C ILE A 34 9.60 -21.62 -11.27
N GLN A 35 10.23 -22.73 -11.61
CA GLN A 35 11.52 -23.11 -11.06
C GLN A 35 12.57 -22.95 -12.17
N VAL A 36 13.44 -21.95 -12.04
CA VAL A 36 14.55 -21.79 -12.98
C VAL A 36 15.65 -22.78 -12.61
N GLU A 37 15.80 -23.83 -13.41
CA GLU A 37 16.77 -24.90 -13.17
C GLU A 37 18.16 -24.53 -13.68
N CYS A 38 18.22 -23.85 -14.83
CA CYS A 38 19.48 -23.47 -15.43
C CYS A 38 19.41 -22.25 -16.35
N ILE A 39 20.55 -21.58 -16.50
CA ILE A 39 20.76 -20.53 -17.51
C ILE A 39 22.08 -20.77 -18.25
N SER A 40 22.12 -20.46 -19.55
CA SER A 40 23.35 -20.52 -20.34
C SER A 40 23.67 -19.21 -21.02
N ASP A 41 24.95 -18.86 -21.09
CA ASP A 41 25.47 -17.80 -21.94
C ASP A 41 26.91 -18.13 -22.33
N ILE A 42 27.31 -17.82 -23.55
CA ILE A 42 28.70 -17.99 -24.00
C ILE A 42 29.69 -17.15 -23.19
N ASN A 43 29.22 -16.05 -22.59
CA ASN A 43 29.96 -15.17 -21.72
C ASN A 43 29.63 -15.45 -20.25
N ASP A 44 30.58 -16.04 -19.52
CA ASP A 44 30.44 -16.37 -18.09
C ASP A 44 30.32 -15.13 -17.17
N ASP A 45 30.64 -13.94 -17.72
CA ASP A 45 30.50 -12.64 -17.07
C ASP A 45 29.17 -11.92 -17.40
N ALA A 46 28.30 -12.55 -18.19
CA ALA A 46 27.02 -11.98 -18.57
C ALA A 46 26.15 -11.67 -17.33
N PRO A 47 25.36 -10.59 -17.36
CA PRO A 47 24.61 -10.11 -16.19
C PRO A 47 23.67 -11.17 -15.59
N GLY A 48 22.98 -11.96 -16.43
CA GLY A 48 22.10 -13.04 -15.99
C GLY A 48 22.86 -14.24 -15.39
N ILE A 49 24.07 -14.52 -15.87
CA ILE A 49 24.94 -15.57 -15.29
C ILE A 49 25.42 -15.18 -13.90
N LYS A 50 25.79 -13.91 -13.70
CA LYS A 50 26.19 -13.38 -12.38
C LYS A 50 25.05 -13.49 -11.37
N LEU A 51 23.84 -13.10 -11.76
CA LEU A 51 22.66 -13.24 -10.93
C LEU A 51 22.35 -14.71 -10.62
N ALA A 52 22.36 -15.58 -11.62
CA ALA A 52 22.11 -17.00 -11.42
C ALA A 52 23.09 -17.65 -10.44
N LYS A 53 24.39 -17.27 -10.48
CA LYS A 53 25.38 -17.73 -9.50
C LYS A 53 25.07 -17.25 -8.08
N GLN A 54 24.57 -16.03 -7.92
CA GLN A 54 24.15 -15.49 -6.61
C GLN A 54 22.97 -16.27 -6.04
N GLU A 55 22.03 -16.63 -6.91
CA GLU A 55 20.80 -17.38 -6.59
C GLU A 55 20.99 -18.90 -6.60
N GLN A 56 22.24 -19.37 -6.75
CA GLN A 56 22.62 -20.80 -6.76
C GLN A 56 21.95 -21.64 -7.87
N ILE A 57 21.61 -21.00 -8.99
CA ILE A 57 21.04 -21.62 -10.18
C ILE A 57 22.18 -22.17 -11.05
N LYS A 58 21.96 -23.33 -11.69
CA LYS A 58 22.97 -23.96 -12.55
C LYS A 58 23.28 -23.06 -13.75
N THR A 59 24.55 -22.73 -13.95
CA THR A 59 25.03 -21.96 -15.10
C THR A 59 25.89 -22.80 -16.02
N THR A 60 25.81 -22.59 -17.33
CA THR A 60 26.68 -23.27 -18.32
C THR A 60 27.03 -22.34 -19.48
N SER A 61 28.19 -22.55 -20.12
CA SER A 61 28.53 -21.87 -21.37
C SER A 61 28.11 -22.64 -22.62
N ASN A 62 27.54 -23.83 -22.44
CA ASN A 62 27.11 -24.70 -23.51
C ASN A 62 25.59 -24.88 -23.50
N MET A 63 24.90 -24.20 -24.43
CA MET A 63 23.44 -24.28 -24.57
C MET A 63 22.92 -25.72 -24.76
N MET A 64 23.71 -26.64 -25.34
CA MET A 64 23.25 -28.01 -25.57
C MET A 64 23.01 -28.77 -24.26
N GLU A 65 23.66 -28.38 -23.16
CA GLU A 65 23.37 -28.96 -21.84
C GLU A 65 21.97 -28.60 -21.33
N ILE A 66 21.42 -27.46 -21.74
CA ILE A 66 20.02 -27.07 -21.46
C ILE A 66 19.09 -27.79 -22.43
N VAL A 67 19.40 -27.76 -23.73
CA VAL A 67 18.53 -28.35 -24.77
C VAL A 67 18.36 -29.87 -24.61
N GLN A 68 19.41 -30.55 -24.14
CA GLN A 68 19.39 -31.99 -23.88
C GLN A 68 18.91 -32.35 -22.46
N ASP A 69 18.57 -31.36 -21.63
CA ASP A 69 17.90 -31.59 -20.37
C ASP A 69 16.41 -31.82 -20.61
N TYR A 70 16.07 -33.06 -20.93
CA TYR A 70 14.68 -33.49 -21.17
C TYR A 70 13.81 -33.47 -19.90
N SER A 71 14.36 -33.06 -18.75
CA SER A 71 13.56 -32.78 -17.57
C SER A 71 12.90 -31.41 -17.65
N LEU A 72 13.36 -30.47 -18.48
CA LEU A 72 12.75 -29.15 -18.59
C LEU A 72 11.36 -29.20 -19.23
N ASP A 73 10.43 -28.44 -18.65
CA ASP A 73 9.09 -28.25 -19.21
C ASP A 73 9.09 -27.13 -20.26
N LEU A 74 9.96 -26.14 -20.11
CA LEU A 74 10.05 -24.95 -20.95
C LEU A 74 11.50 -24.50 -21.13
N ILE A 75 11.86 -24.14 -22.37
CA ILE A 75 13.09 -23.42 -22.69
C ILE A 75 12.73 -22.03 -23.19
N LEU A 76 13.40 -21.03 -22.64
CA LEU A 76 13.28 -19.63 -23.03
C LEU A 76 14.55 -19.21 -23.76
N GLU A 77 14.44 -18.98 -25.06
CA GLU A 77 15.52 -18.47 -25.89
C GLU A 77 15.46 -16.94 -25.87
N VAL A 78 16.56 -16.28 -25.50
CA VAL A 78 16.66 -14.81 -25.35
C VAL A 78 17.94 -14.25 -25.96
N THR A 79 18.61 -15.01 -26.82
CA THR A 79 19.83 -14.59 -27.53
C THR A 79 19.53 -13.69 -28.72
N GLY A 80 18.36 -13.87 -29.35
CA GLY A 80 17.99 -13.18 -30.58
C GLY A 80 18.73 -13.71 -31.83
N VAL A 81 19.37 -14.88 -31.71
CA VAL A 81 20.14 -15.51 -32.79
C VAL A 81 19.30 -16.62 -33.42
N ASN A 82 18.96 -16.48 -34.70
CA ASN A 82 18.11 -17.45 -35.42
C ASN A 82 18.68 -18.86 -35.45
N GLU A 83 20.01 -18.99 -35.54
CA GLU A 83 20.71 -20.28 -35.51
C GLU A 83 20.56 -20.97 -34.14
N VAL A 84 20.54 -20.20 -33.05
CA VAL A 84 20.27 -20.72 -31.71
C VAL A 84 18.82 -21.20 -31.65
N LEU A 85 17.86 -20.40 -32.10
CA LEU A 85 16.44 -20.77 -32.14
C LEU A 85 16.22 -22.09 -32.90
N GLN A 86 16.77 -22.22 -34.11
CA GLN A 86 16.68 -23.43 -34.91
C GLN A 86 17.32 -24.63 -34.21
N SER A 87 18.53 -24.45 -33.66
CA SER A 87 19.24 -25.51 -32.95
C SER A 87 18.45 -26.01 -31.73
N VAL A 88 17.84 -25.11 -30.95
CA VAL A 88 16.99 -25.49 -29.82
C VAL A 88 15.74 -26.23 -30.32
N GLN A 89 15.08 -25.73 -31.36
CA GLN A 89 13.87 -26.34 -31.92
C GLN A 89 14.12 -27.76 -32.43
N ASP A 90 15.27 -28.00 -33.06
CA ASP A 90 15.63 -29.30 -33.66
C ASP A 90 16.09 -30.33 -32.63
N ASN A 91 16.61 -29.89 -31.47
CA ASN A 91 17.26 -30.77 -30.49
C ASN A 91 16.53 -30.87 -29.14
N LYS A 92 15.52 -30.02 -28.88
CA LYS A 92 14.75 -30.06 -27.62
C LYS A 92 13.98 -31.37 -27.46
N GLY A 93 13.65 -31.71 -26.21
CA GLY A 93 12.76 -32.84 -25.92
C GLY A 93 11.38 -32.69 -26.55
N GLU A 94 10.76 -33.82 -26.91
CA GLU A 94 9.39 -33.82 -27.48
C GLU A 94 8.36 -33.14 -26.58
N ASN A 95 8.55 -33.21 -25.25
CA ASN A 95 7.65 -32.64 -24.25
C ASN A 95 8.09 -31.26 -23.71
N THR A 96 9.18 -30.71 -24.22
CA THR A 96 9.72 -29.41 -23.79
C THR A 96 9.21 -28.32 -24.71
N GLU A 97 8.51 -27.33 -24.17
CA GLU A 97 8.06 -26.18 -24.96
C GLU A 97 9.22 -25.19 -25.20
N LEU A 98 9.14 -24.44 -26.29
CA LEU A 98 10.11 -23.41 -26.63
C LEU A 98 9.42 -22.07 -26.81
N ILE A 99 9.91 -21.05 -26.12
CA ILE A 99 9.58 -19.65 -26.39
C ILE A 99 10.79 -19.01 -27.07
N SER A 100 10.58 -18.49 -28.28
CA SER A 100 11.62 -17.80 -29.05
C SER A 100 11.95 -16.44 -28.44
N SER A 101 13.07 -15.85 -28.87
CA SER A 101 13.46 -14.49 -28.48
C SER A 101 12.39 -13.44 -28.70
N GLU A 102 11.58 -13.49 -29.77
CA GLU A 102 10.47 -12.56 -29.96
C GLU A 102 9.37 -12.75 -28.91
N GLY A 103 9.04 -14.00 -28.58
CA GLY A 103 8.08 -14.34 -27.52
C GLY A 103 8.59 -13.88 -26.15
N SER A 104 9.86 -14.14 -25.85
CA SER A 104 10.53 -13.72 -24.62
C SER A 104 10.56 -12.20 -24.48
N TYR A 105 10.84 -11.48 -25.57
CA TYR A 105 10.86 -10.02 -25.59
C TYR A 105 9.46 -9.43 -25.38
N LEU A 106 8.42 -10.03 -25.99
CA LEU A 106 7.04 -9.64 -25.75
C LEU A 106 6.64 -9.86 -24.28
N ILE A 107 6.98 -11.02 -23.69
CA ILE A 107 6.73 -11.31 -22.27
C ILE A 107 7.40 -10.26 -21.39
N TYR A 108 8.69 -9.99 -21.64
CA TYR A 108 9.44 -8.98 -20.91
C TYR A 108 8.78 -7.60 -20.98
N ASN A 109 8.44 -7.12 -22.19
CA ASN A 109 7.82 -5.81 -22.36
C ASN A 109 6.46 -5.72 -21.69
N LEU A 110 5.63 -6.77 -21.75
CA LEU A 110 4.32 -6.79 -21.09
C LEU A 110 4.47 -6.69 -19.56
N ILE A 111 5.46 -7.37 -18.99
CA ILE A 111 5.71 -7.33 -17.55
C ILE A 111 6.27 -5.97 -17.14
N GLU A 112 7.20 -5.39 -17.90
CA GLU A 112 7.71 -4.04 -17.64
C GLU A 112 6.61 -2.99 -17.77
N GLU A 113 5.77 -3.06 -18.80
CA GLU A 113 4.65 -2.13 -18.99
C GLU A 113 3.63 -2.26 -17.85
N TYR A 114 3.34 -3.50 -17.43
CA TYR A 114 2.49 -3.76 -16.28
C TYR A 114 3.09 -3.20 -14.98
N ASN A 115 4.38 -3.43 -14.71
CA ASN A 115 5.06 -2.92 -13.52
C ASN A 115 5.10 -1.38 -13.51
N ASN A 116 5.38 -0.76 -14.65
CA ASN A 116 5.35 0.69 -14.79
C ASN A 116 3.96 1.26 -14.52
N PHE A 117 2.93 0.64 -15.10
CA PHE A 117 1.53 1.03 -14.85
C PHE A 117 1.15 0.83 -13.38
N HIS A 118 1.55 -0.29 -12.79
CA HIS A 118 1.30 -0.60 -11.38
C HIS A 118 1.95 0.44 -10.46
N ASN A 119 3.22 0.79 -10.69
CA ASN A 119 3.94 1.78 -9.91
C ASN A 119 3.35 3.19 -10.06
N GLN A 120 2.87 3.55 -11.26
CA GLN A 120 2.14 4.81 -11.47
C GLN A 120 0.82 4.85 -10.69
N LEU A 121 0.07 3.74 -10.70
CA LEU A 121 -1.17 3.63 -9.94
C LEU A 121 -0.92 3.72 -8.44
N LEU A 122 0.09 3.01 -7.92
CA LEU A 122 0.51 3.08 -6.52
C LEU A 122 0.87 4.52 -6.12
N THR A 123 1.69 5.19 -6.93
CA THR A 123 2.07 6.59 -6.70
C THR A 123 0.85 7.50 -6.60
N LYS A 124 -0.13 7.32 -7.49
CA LYS A 124 -1.37 8.11 -7.49
C LYS A 124 -2.26 7.83 -6.29
N VAL A 125 -2.37 6.58 -5.86
CA VAL A 125 -3.13 6.22 -4.65
C VAL A 125 -2.47 6.82 -3.41
N ILE A 126 -1.14 6.71 -3.32
CA ILE A 126 -0.35 7.29 -2.24
C ILE A 126 -0.53 8.80 -2.16
N SER A 127 -0.44 9.52 -3.29
CA SER A 127 -0.61 10.98 -3.29
C SER A 127 -2.01 11.39 -2.86
N HIS A 128 -3.03 10.66 -3.29
CA HIS A 128 -4.41 10.97 -2.92
C HIS A 128 -4.69 10.69 -1.44
N LEU A 129 -4.09 9.64 -0.86
CA LEU A 129 -4.21 9.37 0.57
C LEU A 129 -3.51 10.45 1.41
N ASP A 130 -2.39 10.99 0.93
CA ASP A 130 -1.66 12.09 1.57
C ASP A 130 -2.50 13.39 1.55
N GLU A 131 -3.16 13.70 0.44
CA GLU A 131 -4.12 14.81 0.34
C GLU A 131 -5.26 14.66 1.35
N VAL A 132 -5.92 13.49 1.38
CA VAL A 132 -7.03 13.22 2.31
C VAL A 132 -6.57 13.28 3.77
N TYR A 133 -5.36 12.80 4.06
CA TYR A 133 -4.77 12.90 5.40
C TYR A 133 -4.66 14.36 5.85
N HIS A 134 -4.15 15.23 4.98
CA HIS A 134 -4.01 16.65 5.26
C HIS A 134 -5.36 17.35 5.42
N GLU A 135 -6.35 17.03 4.59
CA GLU A 135 -7.72 17.57 4.74
C GLU A 135 -8.33 17.21 6.11
N ILE A 136 -8.19 15.95 6.56
CA ILE A 136 -8.72 15.51 7.86
C ILE A 136 -7.99 16.19 9.03
N GLU A 137 -6.66 16.39 8.94
CA GLU A 137 -5.90 17.06 10.00
C GLU A 137 -6.29 18.55 10.09
N ASP A 138 -6.46 19.23 8.95
CA ASP A 138 -6.93 20.62 8.92
C ASP A 138 -8.34 20.77 9.50
N ASP A 139 -9.27 19.88 9.13
CA ASP A 139 -10.62 19.85 9.70
C ASP A 139 -10.60 19.56 11.21
N SER A 140 -9.76 18.64 11.66
CA SER A 140 -9.60 18.32 13.09
C SER A 140 -9.07 19.51 13.89
N GLN A 141 -8.16 20.31 13.31
CA GLN A 141 -7.68 21.55 13.91
C GLN A 141 -8.78 22.62 13.96
N ASN A 142 -9.58 22.76 12.90
CA ASN A 142 -10.72 23.66 12.88
C ASN A 142 -11.77 23.30 13.95
N ILE A 143 -12.06 22.00 14.12
CA ILE A 143 -12.92 21.49 15.19
C ILE A 143 -12.40 21.92 16.57
N ASN A 144 -11.11 21.73 16.85
CA ASN A 144 -10.51 22.13 18.13
C ASN A 144 -10.64 23.64 18.41
N GLN A 145 -10.46 24.48 17.37
CA GLN A 145 -10.65 25.93 17.52
C GLN A 145 -12.10 26.28 17.87
N LEU A 146 -13.07 25.65 17.21
CA LEU A 146 -14.50 25.86 17.50
C LEU A 146 -14.88 25.36 18.89
N LEU A 147 -14.38 24.20 19.32
CA LEU A 147 -14.60 23.66 20.67
C LEU A 147 -14.08 24.62 21.73
N GLY A 148 -12.87 25.16 21.55
CA GLY A 148 -12.32 26.19 22.44
C GLY A 148 -13.18 27.45 22.53
N GLN A 149 -13.76 27.91 21.42
CA GLN A 149 -14.71 29.03 21.41
C GLN A 149 -16.00 28.69 22.18
N ILE A 150 -16.59 27.52 21.95
CA ILE A 150 -17.81 27.06 22.63
C ILE A 150 -17.57 26.93 24.13
N GLN A 151 -16.42 26.39 24.55
CA GLN A 151 -16.07 26.27 25.96
C GLN A 151 -15.90 27.64 26.61
N GLY A 152 -15.30 28.60 25.89
CA GLY A 152 -15.24 30.01 26.31
C GLY A 152 -16.63 30.64 26.51
N ILE A 153 -17.54 30.45 25.56
CA ILE A 153 -18.95 30.90 25.65
C ILE A 153 -19.64 30.24 26.85
N THR A 154 -19.50 28.93 26.99
CA THR A 154 -20.10 28.13 28.06
C THR A 154 -19.63 28.60 29.45
N LYS A 155 -18.34 28.89 29.60
CA LYS A 155 -17.77 29.45 30.83
C LYS A 155 -18.33 30.83 31.15
N ASN A 156 -18.46 31.69 30.14
CA ASN A 156 -19.06 33.02 30.31
C ASN A 156 -20.53 32.94 30.72
N LEU A 157 -21.31 32.05 30.09
CA LEU A 157 -22.71 31.80 30.44
C LEU A 157 -22.85 31.27 31.88
N ASN A 158 -21.99 30.34 32.29
CA ASN A 158 -21.98 29.82 33.65
C ASN A 158 -21.67 30.92 34.68
N MET A 159 -20.72 31.81 34.39
CA MET A 159 -20.41 32.97 35.24
C MET A 159 -21.56 33.97 35.32
N LEU A 160 -22.22 34.25 34.18
CA LEU A 160 -23.40 35.12 34.13
C LEU A 160 -24.56 34.54 34.94
N ALA A 161 -24.81 33.23 34.81
CA ALA A 161 -25.80 32.51 35.58
C ALA A 161 -25.51 32.57 37.09
N LEU A 162 -24.26 32.35 37.50
CA LEU A 162 -23.86 32.47 38.91
C LEU A 162 -24.12 33.87 39.46
N ASN A 163 -23.72 34.91 38.73
CA ASN A 163 -23.97 36.30 39.12
C ASN A 163 -25.47 36.61 39.23
N ALA A 164 -26.27 36.11 38.29
CA ALA A 164 -27.73 36.25 38.32
C ALA A 164 -28.36 35.51 39.52
N SER A 165 -27.89 34.30 39.85
CA SER A 165 -28.34 33.54 41.03
C SER A 165 -28.04 34.28 42.34
N ILE A 166 -26.86 34.90 42.46
CA ILE A 166 -26.48 35.71 43.62
C ILE A 166 -27.41 36.92 43.77
N GLU A 167 -27.66 37.62 42.67
CA GLU A 167 -28.51 38.83 42.70
C GLU A 167 -29.99 38.48 42.95
N ALA A 168 -30.46 37.36 42.41
CA ALA A 168 -31.79 36.83 42.69
C ALA A 168 -31.97 36.45 44.18
N ALA A 169 -30.94 35.87 44.81
CA ALA A 169 -30.93 35.59 46.25
C ALA A 169 -30.98 36.88 47.10
N ARG A 170 -30.33 37.96 46.66
CA ARG A 170 -30.39 39.28 47.32
C ARG A 170 -31.73 39.98 47.15
N ALA A 171 -32.34 39.87 45.97
CA ALA A 171 -33.64 40.48 45.70
C ALA A 171 -34.80 39.76 46.44
N THR A 172 -34.68 38.44 46.64
CA THR A 172 -35.66 37.67 47.41
C THR A 172 -35.66 38.01 48.91
N SER A 173 -34.53 38.41 49.50
CA SER A 173 -34.48 38.85 50.90
C SER A 173 -35.12 40.22 51.16
N ASN A 174 -35.23 41.08 50.13
CA ASN A 174 -35.70 42.47 50.32
C ASN A 174 -37.09 42.78 49.73
N GLN A 175 -37.57 42.11 48.65
CA GLN A 175 -38.87 42.45 48.03
C GLN A 175 -39.57 41.29 47.25
N GLY A 176 -39.30 40.01 47.51
CA GLY A 176 -40.08 38.88 46.96
C GLY A 176 -40.03 38.61 45.44
N ASN A 177 -39.55 39.56 44.62
CA ASN A 177 -39.55 39.50 43.15
C ASN A 177 -38.41 38.67 42.53
N GLY A 178 -37.45 38.15 43.31
CA GLY A 178 -36.26 37.44 42.80
C GLY A 178 -36.46 35.95 42.48
N LYS A 179 -37.59 35.33 42.85
CA LYS A 179 -37.81 33.88 42.67
C LYS A 179 -37.79 33.43 41.20
N GLY A 180 -38.39 34.21 40.30
CA GLY A 180 -38.39 33.88 38.86
C GLY A 180 -37.00 33.97 38.24
N PHE A 181 -36.22 34.99 38.62
CA PHE A 181 -34.84 35.15 38.17
C PHE A 181 -33.92 34.03 38.68
N ALA A 182 -34.14 33.54 39.90
CA ALA A 182 -33.37 32.41 40.44
C ALA A 182 -33.58 31.12 39.64
N ILE A 183 -34.81 30.83 39.21
CA ILE A 183 -35.13 29.64 38.39
C ILE A 183 -34.43 29.74 37.02
N VAL A 184 -34.51 30.89 36.37
CA VAL A 184 -33.85 31.11 35.07
C VAL A 184 -32.33 30.97 35.20
N ALA A 185 -31.74 31.54 36.25
CA ALA A 185 -30.30 31.46 36.47
C ALA A 185 -29.82 30.02 36.70
N GLU A 186 -30.57 29.21 37.45
CA GLU A 186 -30.24 27.78 37.64
C GLU A 186 -30.37 26.98 36.33
N GLU A 187 -31.38 27.27 35.50
CA GLU A 187 -31.54 26.61 34.20
C GLU A 187 -30.39 26.94 33.24
N VAL A 188 -29.95 28.20 33.18
CA VAL A 188 -28.79 28.62 32.36
C VAL A 188 -27.50 27.95 32.86
N LYS A 189 -27.33 27.80 34.17
CA LYS A 189 -26.20 27.07 34.75
C LYS A 189 -26.21 25.59 34.35
N ASN A 190 -27.36 24.94 34.43
CA ASN A 190 -27.52 23.54 34.03
C ASN A 190 -27.25 23.35 32.53
N LEU A 191 -27.81 24.21 31.67
CA LEU A 191 -27.53 24.23 30.23
C LEU A 191 -26.05 24.44 29.93
N SER A 192 -25.37 25.32 30.66
CA SER A 192 -23.93 25.54 30.51
C SER A 192 -23.14 24.28 30.90
N GLY A 193 -23.51 23.61 31.99
CA GLY A 193 -22.90 22.34 32.39
C GLY A 193 -23.04 21.25 31.31
N ARG A 194 -24.24 21.08 30.76
CA ARG A 194 -24.50 20.14 29.66
C ARG A 194 -23.76 20.51 28.38
N SER A 195 -23.60 21.80 28.10
CA SER A 195 -22.82 22.30 26.95
C SER A 195 -21.34 21.94 27.10
N SER A 196 -20.78 22.06 28.31
CA SER A 196 -19.40 21.63 28.58
C SER A 196 -19.22 20.13 28.39
N GLU A 197 -20.14 19.30 28.90
CA GLU A 197 -20.08 17.84 28.71
C GLU A 197 -20.13 17.45 27.22
N LEU A 198 -20.94 18.15 26.41
CA LEU A 198 -20.97 17.93 24.97
C LEU A 198 -19.67 18.32 24.28
N VAL A 199 -19.02 19.42 24.71
CA VAL A 199 -17.71 19.81 24.19
C VAL A 199 -16.68 18.71 24.47
N ASP A 200 -16.61 18.22 25.71
CA ASP A 200 -15.66 17.19 26.12
C ASP A 200 -15.84 15.90 25.29
N ASN A 201 -17.10 15.49 25.04
CA ASN A 201 -17.40 14.32 24.19
C ASN A 201 -16.97 14.52 22.73
N ILE A 202 -17.11 15.73 22.18
CA ILE A 202 -16.67 16.01 20.80
C ILE A 202 -15.14 16.04 20.72
N GLU A 203 -14.45 16.53 21.76
CA GLU A 203 -12.97 16.48 21.84
C GLU A 203 -12.44 15.04 21.84
N GLU A 204 -13.12 14.12 22.55
CA GLU A 204 -12.80 12.69 22.51
C GLU A 204 -12.95 12.11 21.11
N ILE A 205 -14.10 12.35 20.45
CA ILE A 205 -14.34 11.90 19.06
C ILE A 205 -13.29 12.48 18.10
N ASN A 206 -12.94 13.75 18.25
CA ASN A 206 -11.93 14.40 17.41
C ASN A 206 -10.54 13.78 17.63
N THR A 207 -10.23 13.38 18.86
CA THR A 207 -8.99 12.64 19.18
C THR A 207 -8.96 11.28 18.50
N ASP A 208 -10.08 10.55 18.51
CA ASP A 208 -10.21 9.27 17.81
C ASP A 208 -10.05 9.40 16.29
N ILE A 209 -10.63 10.46 15.70
CA ILE A 209 -10.47 10.78 14.27
C ILE A 209 -9.00 10.99 13.92
N ARG A 210 -8.26 11.76 14.73
CA ARG A 210 -6.83 12.00 14.51
C ARG A 210 -6.00 10.73 14.66
N ALA A 211 -6.33 9.87 15.62
CA ALA A 211 -5.69 8.57 15.78
C ALA A 211 -5.96 7.65 14.57
N LEU A 212 -7.19 7.66 14.04
CA LEU A 212 -7.52 6.95 12.80
C LEU A 212 -6.75 7.51 11.60
N ASN A 213 -6.64 8.84 11.50
CA ASN A 213 -5.91 9.51 10.44
C ASN A 213 -4.42 9.16 10.46
N ALA A 214 -3.80 9.08 11.63
CA ALA A 214 -2.41 8.65 11.79
C ALA A 214 -2.17 7.20 11.29
N ARG A 215 -3.15 6.31 11.45
CA ARG A 215 -3.07 4.94 10.91
C ARG A 215 -3.12 4.91 9.38
N ILE A 216 -3.72 5.90 8.73
CA ILE A 216 -3.65 6.04 7.26
C ILE A 216 -2.20 6.30 6.83
N THR A 217 -1.45 7.11 7.58
CA THR A 217 -0.02 7.34 7.33
C THR A 217 0.80 6.06 7.47
N GLU A 218 0.51 5.21 8.45
CA GLU A 218 1.17 3.90 8.60
C GLU A 218 0.96 3.01 7.36
N VAL A 219 -0.29 2.91 6.89
CA VAL A 219 -0.61 2.15 5.66
C VAL A 219 0.09 2.75 4.43
N VAL A 220 0.17 4.08 4.33
CA VAL A 220 0.91 4.75 3.24
C VAL A 220 2.41 4.47 3.33
N GLN A 221 2.99 4.36 4.52
CA GLN A 221 4.40 4.01 4.71
C GLN A 221 4.66 2.55 4.34
N GLU A 222 3.78 1.63 4.70
CA GLU A 222 3.86 0.22 4.27
C GLU A 222 3.80 0.11 2.73
N LEU A 223 2.90 0.86 2.07
CA LEU A 223 2.81 0.88 0.61
C LEU A 223 4.02 1.51 -0.09
N LYS A 224 4.79 2.36 0.62
CA LYS A 224 6.05 2.94 0.13
C LYS A 224 7.27 2.05 0.45
N GLY A 225 7.14 1.14 1.42
CA GLY A 225 8.22 0.34 1.97
C GLY A 225 8.20 -1.09 1.48
N ASP A 226 8.55 -1.26 0.20
CA ASP A 226 9.03 -2.51 -0.42
C ASP A 226 9.96 -2.16 -1.62
N GLU A 227 10.73 -1.06 -1.50
CA GLU A 227 11.91 -0.71 -2.33
C GLU A 227 13.17 -0.72 -1.46
#